data_AF-A0A3Q9ADK8-F1
#
_entry.id   AF-A0A3Q9ADK8-F1
#
_cell.length_a   1.000
_cell.length_b   1.000
_cell.length_c   1.000
_cell.angle_alpha   90.00
_cell.angle_beta   90.00
_cell.angle_gamma   90.00
#
_symmetry.space_group_name_H-M   'P 1'
#
loop_
_entity.id
_entity.type
_entity.pdbx_description
1 polymer ?
#
loop_
_entity_poly.entity_id
_entity_poly.type
_entity_poly.pdbx_seq_one_letter_code
_entity_poly.pdbx_strand_id
1 'polypeptide(L)'
;MFAGDLLIRSVEYLDAFEVLVEPAQPVRHFASHFLLAHSLELALKSFLAASGTSKADIFDLGHRLKRILKRCKTKGLPEVNLLCELVAQMEPMNKLHDFRYPAGYHLVLPFTDESLTVVRSLHRAIAPKVQMERVKATLQFASDTRHLMGKKVARLTAIFAATALCRPRLDRPPAGFPRARDTFVHESATIPDELGVGTRWWGK
;
A
#
# COMPACT_ATOMS: atom_id res chain seq x y z
N MET A 1 -12.31 -0.05 -14.20
CA MET A 1 -12.04 1.23 -13.48
C MET A 1 -11.55 0.96 -12.06
N PHE A 2 -12.37 0.36 -11.19
CA PHE A 2 -12.03 0.08 -9.78
C PHE A 2 -10.62 -0.51 -9.52
N ALA A 3 -10.19 -1.54 -10.29
CA ALA A 3 -8.86 -2.13 -10.14
C ALA A 3 -7.73 -1.10 -10.37
N GLY A 4 -7.87 -0.26 -11.40
CA GLY A 4 -6.89 0.78 -11.71
C GLY A 4 -6.85 1.87 -10.64
N ASP A 5 -7.99 2.26 -10.10
CA ASP A 5 -8.07 3.28 -9.04
C ASP A 5 -7.41 2.80 -7.74
N LEU A 6 -7.55 1.51 -7.41
CA LEU A 6 -6.84 0.89 -6.29
C LEU A 6 -5.32 0.92 -6.48
N LEU A 7 -4.83 0.63 -7.69
CA LEU A 7 -3.39 0.65 -7.98
C LEU A 7 -2.82 2.07 -7.91
N ILE A 8 -3.53 3.08 -8.45
CA ILE A 8 -3.10 4.48 -8.33
C ILE A 8 -2.93 4.86 -6.87
N ARG A 9 -3.95 4.63 -6.04
CA ARG A 9 -3.89 4.94 -4.61
C ARG A 9 -2.78 4.18 -3.90
N SER A 10 -2.57 2.91 -4.27
CA SER A 10 -1.47 2.10 -3.75
C SER A 10 -0.11 2.75 -4.03
N VAL A 11 0.11 3.29 -5.23
CA VAL A 11 1.33 4.05 -5.58
C VAL A 11 1.43 5.35 -4.77
N GLU A 12 0.35 6.13 -4.69
CA GLU A 12 0.34 7.39 -3.91
C GLU A 12 0.72 7.16 -2.44
N TYR A 13 0.24 6.08 -1.82
CA TYR A 13 0.62 5.73 -0.45
C TYR A 13 2.08 5.27 -0.32
N LEU A 14 2.62 4.60 -1.34
CA LEU A 14 4.03 4.21 -1.34
C LEU A 14 4.94 5.43 -1.49
N ASP A 15 4.60 6.35 -2.39
CA ASP A 15 5.32 7.61 -2.56
C ASP A 15 5.31 8.42 -1.26
N ALA A 16 4.16 8.48 -0.57
CA ALA A 16 4.07 9.13 0.74
C ALA A 16 4.91 8.43 1.83
N PHE A 17 5.00 7.10 1.80
CA PHE A 17 5.90 6.35 2.68
C PHE A 17 7.36 6.76 2.45
N GLU A 18 7.80 6.80 1.18
CA GLU A 18 9.17 7.16 0.81
C GLU A 18 9.57 8.55 1.34
N VAL A 19 8.68 9.55 1.19
CA VAL A 19 8.91 10.90 1.71
C VAL A 19 9.03 10.91 3.24
N LEU A 20 8.28 10.08 3.96
CA LEU A 20 8.29 10.04 5.43
C LEU A 20 9.51 9.31 6.02
N VAL A 21 10.17 8.45 5.25
CA VAL A 21 11.36 7.71 5.70
C VAL A 21 12.67 8.37 5.27
N GLU A 22 12.61 9.57 4.66
CA GLU A 22 13.80 10.33 4.31
C GLU A 22 14.67 10.64 5.55
N PRO A 23 16.01 10.48 5.48
CA PRO A 23 16.92 10.62 6.62
C PRO A 23 16.89 11.98 7.32
N ALA A 24 16.37 13.02 6.66
CA ALA A 24 16.32 14.38 7.18
C ALA A 24 15.15 14.63 8.15
N GLN A 25 14.26 13.66 8.37
CA GLN A 25 13.08 13.82 9.23
C GLN A 25 13.13 12.93 10.48
N PRO A 26 12.56 13.40 11.61
CA PRO A 26 12.36 12.53 12.78
C PRO A 26 11.50 11.33 12.37
N VAL A 27 11.94 10.13 12.74
CA VAL A 27 11.36 8.90 12.19
C VAL A 27 9.92 8.72 12.65
N ARG A 28 8.97 8.88 11.71
CA ARG A 28 7.53 8.70 11.95
C ARG A 28 7.14 7.23 11.74
N HIS A 29 7.75 6.35 12.52
CA HIS A 29 7.68 4.89 12.37
C HIS A 29 6.27 4.35 12.15
N PHE A 30 5.30 4.68 13.00
CA PHE A 30 3.94 4.15 12.87
C PHE A 30 3.21 4.66 11.62
N ALA A 31 3.33 5.96 11.34
CA ALA A 31 2.68 6.57 10.18
C ALA A 31 3.26 6.04 8.86
N SER A 32 4.59 5.93 8.76
CA SER A 32 5.23 5.39 7.56
C SER A 32 4.82 3.92 7.35
N HIS A 33 4.91 3.07 8.37
CA HIS A 33 4.56 1.66 8.22
C HIS A 33 3.07 1.43 7.97
N PHE A 34 2.19 2.31 8.47
CA PHE A 34 0.78 2.31 8.08
C PHE A 34 0.60 2.54 6.57
N LEU A 35 1.28 3.54 6.00
CA LEU A 35 1.19 3.85 4.57
C LEU A 35 1.74 2.70 3.71
N LEU A 36 2.86 2.10 4.13
CA LEU A 36 3.44 0.93 3.47
C LEU A 36 2.49 -0.28 3.49
N ALA A 37 1.94 -0.62 4.66
CA ALA A 37 0.98 -1.72 4.79
C ALA A 37 -0.28 -1.47 3.96
N HIS A 38 -0.77 -0.22 3.94
CA HIS A 38 -1.95 0.14 3.16
C HIS A 38 -1.68 0.12 1.65
N SER A 39 -0.52 0.58 1.21
CA SER A 39 -0.06 0.44 -0.17
C SER A 39 -0.07 -1.03 -0.60
N LEU A 40 0.57 -1.91 0.19
CA LEU A 40 0.60 -3.36 -0.06
C LEU A 40 -0.81 -3.97 -0.14
N GLU A 41 -1.70 -3.60 0.78
CA GLU A 41 -3.10 -4.06 0.78
C GLU A 41 -3.83 -3.66 -0.52
N LEU A 42 -3.73 -2.40 -0.92
CA LEU A 42 -4.40 -1.88 -2.11
C LEU A 42 -3.83 -2.48 -3.40
N ALA A 43 -2.52 -2.74 -3.47
CA ALA A 43 -1.91 -3.44 -4.61
C ALA A 43 -2.49 -4.85 -4.77
N LEU A 44 -2.55 -5.63 -3.68
CA LEU A 44 -3.11 -6.97 -3.71
C LEU A 44 -4.61 -6.97 -4.05
N LYS A 45 -5.39 -6.04 -3.49
CA LYS A 45 -6.82 -5.87 -3.83
C LYS A 45 -7.02 -5.43 -5.27
N SER A 46 -6.15 -4.58 -5.81
CA SER A 46 -6.16 -4.19 -7.22
C SER A 46 -5.99 -5.40 -8.13
N PHE A 47 -5.03 -6.28 -7.82
CA PHE A 47 -4.83 -7.53 -8.56
C PHE A 47 -6.08 -8.43 -8.52
N LEU A 48 -6.72 -8.58 -7.36
CA LEU A 48 -7.97 -9.36 -7.24
C LEU A 48 -9.10 -8.79 -8.10
N ALA A 49 -9.27 -7.46 -8.10
CA ALA A 49 -10.26 -6.77 -8.92
C ALA A 49 -9.97 -6.99 -10.42
N ALA A 50 -8.70 -6.86 -10.84
CA ALA A 50 -8.27 -7.18 -12.21
C ALA A 50 -8.34 -8.68 -12.55
N SER A 51 -8.55 -9.53 -11.56
CA SER A 51 -8.76 -10.98 -11.73
C SER A 51 -10.24 -11.37 -11.68
N GLY A 52 -11.14 -10.40 -11.81
CA GLY A 52 -12.59 -10.61 -11.84
C GLY A 52 -13.21 -10.85 -10.46
N THR A 53 -12.51 -10.58 -9.36
CA THR A 53 -13.10 -10.65 -8.02
C THR A 53 -14.06 -9.48 -7.82
N SER A 54 -15.28 -9.76 -7.35
CA SER A 54 -16.30 -8.74 -7.13
C SER A 54 -15.84 -7.70 -6.10
N LYS A 55 -16.41 -6.48 -6.18
CA LYS A 55 -16.12 -5.46 -5.17
C LYS A 55 -16.53 -5.95 -3.78
N ALA A 56 -17.73 -6.50 -3.61
CA ALA A 56 -18.21 -7.03 -2.33
C ALA A 56 -17.24 -8.07 -1.74
N ASP A 57 -16.83 -9.05 -2.54
CA ASP A 57 -15.85 -10.08 -2.15
C ASP A 57 -14.51 -9.51 -1.70
N ILE A 58 -14.07 -8.40 -2.28
CA ILE A 58 -12.83 -7.70 -1.90
C ILE A 58 -13.02 -6.97 -0.57
N PHE A 59 -14.19 -6.36 -0.35
CA PHE A 59 -14.52 -5.70 0.92
C PHE A 59 -14.58 -6.72 2.07
N ASP A 60 -15.15 -7.91 1.84
CA ASP A 60 -15.25 -8.98 2.84
C ASP A 60 -13.90 -9.57 3.29
N LEU A 61 -12.80 -9.26 2.58
CA LEU A 61 -11.45 -9.63 3.00
C LEU A 61 -10.95 -8.75 4.15
N GLY A 62 -11.52 -7.55 4.34
CA GLY A 62 -11.07 -6.57 5.32
C GLY A 62 -9.59 -6.19 5.13
N HIS A 63 -8.87 -6.07 6.24
CA HIS A 63 -7.44 -5.71 6.29
C HIS A 63 -6.50 -6.91 6.48
N ARG A 64 -6.98 -8.14 6.19
CA ARG A 64 -6.27 -9.40 6.44
C ARG A 64 -5.34 -9.75 5.28
N LEU A 65 -4.14 -9.17 5.25
CA LEU A 65 -3.12 -9.34 4.20
C LEU A 65 -2.86 -10.81 3.84
N LYS A 66 -2.73 -11.72 4.82
CA LYS A 66 -2.54 -13.16 4.57
C LYS A 66 -3.69 -13.77 3.78
N ARG A 67 -4.93 -13.40 4.10
CA ARG A 67 -6.14 -13.88 3.40
C ARG A 67 -6.22 -13.30 1.99
N ILE A 68 -5.88 -12.03 1.83
CA ILE A 68 -5.83 -11.35 0.52
C ILE A 68 -4.75 -12.02 -0.35
N LEU A 69 -3.52 -12.15 0.14
CA LEU A 69 -2.41 -12.78 -0.58
C LEU A 69 -2.72 -14.21 -0.98
N LYS A 70 -3.30 -15.02 -0.07
CA LYS A 70 -3.75 -16.38 -0.40
C LYS A 70 -4.73 -16.37 -1.58
N ARG A 71 -5.70 -15.46 -1.60
CA ARG A 71 -6.66 -15.33 -2.72
C ARG A 71 -5.97 -14.86 -4.00
N CYS A 72 -5.00 -13.95 -3.92
CA CYS A 72 -4.19 -13.55 -5.08
C CYS A 72 -3.44 -14.75 -5.68
N LYS A 73 -2.79 -15.58 -4.84
CA LYS A 73 -2.10 -16.79 -5.29
C LYS A 73 -3.04 -17.75 -6.03
N THR A 74 -4.25 -17.97 -5.53
CA THR A 74 -5.26 -18.81 -6.24
C THR A 74 -5.70 -18.24 -7.59
N LYS A 75 -5.45 -16.96 -7.85
CA LYS A 75 -5.75 -16.26 -9.10
C LYS A 75 -4.51 -16.10 -10.01
N GLY A 76 -3.40 -16.76 -9.68
CA GLY A 76 -2.16 -16.71 -10.46
C GLY A 76 -1.39 -15.41 -10.28
N LEU A 77 -1.31 -14.89 -9.04
CA LEU A 77 -0.41 -13.77 -8.74
C LEU A 77 1.03 -14.15 -9.15
N PRO A 78 1.75 -13.31 -9.91
CA PRO A 78 3.15 -13.54 -10.22
C PRO A 78 4.00 -13.67 -8.95
N GLU A 79 5.06 -14.46 -9.03
CA GLU A 79 5.99 -14.59 -7.92
C GLU A 79 6.77 -13.29 -7.70
N VAL A 80 6.83 -12.87 -6.43
CA VAL A 80 7.57 -11.68 -5.99
C VAL A 80 8.38 -12.09 -4.77
N ASN A 81 9.70 -11.95 -4.87
CA ASN A 81 10.62 -12.32 -3.79
C ASN A 81 10.23 -11.61 -2.49
N LEU A 82 10.26 -12.36 -1.37
CA LEU A 82 10.02 -11.87 -0.01
C LEU A 82 8.61 -11.33 0.27
N LEU A 83 7.67 -11.44 -0.68
CA LEU A 83 6.31 -10.94 -0.49
C LEU A 83 5.56 -11.68 0.63
N CYS A 84 5.81 -12.99 0.80
CA CYS A 84 5.12 -13.78 1.81
C CYS A 84 5.59 -13.41 3.23
N GLU A 85 6.88 -13.17 3.35
CA GLU A 85 7.61 -12.77 4.55
C GLU A 85 7.14 -11.39 4.99
N LEU A 86 7.14 -10.41 4.07
CA LEU A 86 6.63 -9.06 4.34
C LEU A 86 5.16 -9.09 4.78
N VAL A 87 4.31 -9.84 4.06
CA VAL A 87 2.89 -10.00 4.45
C VAL A 87 2.76 -10.65 5.83
N ALA A 88 3.60 -11.62 6.15
CA ALA A 88 3.57 -12.28 7.45
C ALA A 88 3.95 -11.33 8.60
N GLN A 89 4.94 -10.47 8.38
CA GLN A 89 5.38 -9.44 9.33
C GLN A 89 4.33 -8.35 9.51
N MET A 90 3.69 -7.88 8.42
CA MET A 90 2.72 -6.78 8.46
C MET A 90 1.31 -7.18 8.94
N GLU A 91 0.94 -8.47 8.83
CA GLU A 91 -0.42 -8.94 9.15
C GLU A 91 -0.92 -8.55 10.55
N PRO A 92 -0.17 -8.77 11.66
CA PRO A 92 -0.68 -8.46 13.00
C PRO A 92 -1.03 -6.98 13.13
N MET A 93 -0.10 -6.12 12.69
CA MET A 93 -0.19 -4.67 12.81
C MET A 93 -1.29 -4.07 11.93
N ASN A 94 -1.43 -4.56 10.71
CA ASN A 94 -2.46 -4.08 9.78
C ASN A 94 -3.86 -4.51 10.23
N LYS A 95 -4.01 -5.76 10.71
CA LYS A 95 -5.29 -6.34 11.10
C LYS A 95 -5.86 -5.71 12.37
N LEU A 96 -5.02 -5.44 13.37
CA LEU A 96 -5.44 -4.93 14.68
C LEU A 96 -5.41 -3.40 14.78
N HIS A 97 -5.04 -2.71 13.69
CA HIS A 97 -4.88 -1.27 13.66
C HIS A 97 -3.79 -0.76 14.63
N ASP A 98 -2.77 -1.57 14.91
CA ASP A 98 -1.69 -1.26 15.86
C ASP A 98 -0.84 -0.06 15.40
N PHE A 99 -0.84 0.27 14.10
CA PHE A 99 -0.22 1.50 13.61
C PHE A 99 -0.98 2.77 13.99
N ARG A 100 -2.24 2.66 14.42
CA ARG A 100 -3.13 3.78 14.75
C ARG A 100 -3.38 3.91 16.24
N TYR A 101 -3.39 2.79 16.95
CA TYR A 101 -3.72 2.73 18.37
C TYR A 101 -2.61 2.03 19.14
N PRO A 102 -2.22 2.53 20.33
CA PRO A 102 -1.25 1.85 21.17
C PRO A 102 -1.70 0.42 21.53
N ALA A 103 -0.87 -0.56 21.21
CA ALA A 103 -1.22 -1.97 21.36
C ALA A 103 -0.83 -2.56 22.73
N GLY A 104 -0.10 -1.80 23.57
CA GLY A 104 0.35 -2.24 24.89
C GLY A 104 1.56 -3.19 24.86
N TYR A 105 2.25 -3.32 23.73
CA TYR A 105 3.47 -4.11 23.56
C TYR A 105 4.44 -3.44 22.58
N HIS A 106 5.70 -3.91 22.55
CA HIS A 106 6.72 -3.39 21.66
C HIS A 106 6.54 -3.95 20.24
N LEU A 107 6.35 -3.06 19.27
CA LEU A 107 6.17 -3.40 17.86
C LEU A 107 7.53 -3.46 17.17
N VAL A 108 7.87 -4.64 16.64
CA VAL A 108 9.04 -4.83 15.77
C VAL A 108 8.63 -4.52 14.34
N LEU A 109 9.16 -3.42 13.81
CA LEU A 109 8.86 -2.95 12.47
C LEU A 109 9.87 -3.52 11.45
N PRO A 110 9.40 -3.93 10.25
CA PRO A 110 10.30 -4.46 9.22
C PRO A 110 11.22 -3.38 8.66
N PHE A 111 12.36 -3.82 8.10
CA PHE A 111 13.31 -2.90 7.46
C PHE A 111 12.70 -2.22 6.24
N THR A 112 12.90 -0.90 6.16
CA THR A 112 12.21 -0.02 5.20
C THR A 112 12.64 -0.26 3.75
N ASP A 113 13.93 -0.43 3.50
CA ASP A 113 14.48 -0.52 2.13
C ASP A 113 14.11 -1.84 1.43
N GLU A 114 14.18 -2.93 2.18
CA GLU A 114 13.78 -4.25 1.70
C GLU A 114 12.27 -4.29 1.45
N SER A 115 11.47 -3.81 2.41
CA SER A 115 10.02 -3.74 2.27
C SER A 115 9.61 -2.88 1.07
N LEU A 116 10.28 -1.76 0.85
CA LEU A 116 10.05 -0.88 -0.29
C LEU A 116 10.31 -1.61 -1.62
N THR A 117 11.43 -2.34 -1.69
CA THR A 117 11.81 -3.12 -2.86
C THR A 117 10.76 -4.19 -3.19
N VAL A 118 10.22 -4.87 -2.18
CA VAL A 118 9.18 -5.88 -2.34
C VAL A 118 7.88 -5.25 -2.88
N VAL A 119 7.41 -4.14 -2.31
CA VAL A 119 6.15 -3.50 -2.76
C VAL A 119 6.29 -2.91 -4.18
N ARG A 120 7.43 -2.29 -4.50
CA ARG A 120 7.71 -1.83 -5.88
C ARG A 120 7.74 -2.99 -6.87
N SER A 121 8.32 -4.12 -6.48
CA SER A 121 8.34 -5.34 -7.31
C SER A 121 6.93 -5.89 -7.54
N LEU A 122 6.09 -5.89 -6.50
CA LEU A 122 4.68 -6.24 -6.62
C LEU A 122 3.93 -5.31 -7.58
N HIS A 123 4.09 -3.99 -7.45
CA HIS A 123 3.46 -3.01 -8.36
C HIS A 123 3.85 -3.29 -9.81
N ARG A 124 5.14 -3.47 -10.10
CA ARG A 124 5.64 -3.80 -11.44
C ARG A 124 5.04 -5.09 -11.97
N ALA A 125 4.95 -6.12 -11.13
CA ALA A 125 4.42 -7.43 -11.52
C ALA A 125 2.93 -7.38 -11.88
N ILE A 126 2.12 -6.60 -11.16
CA ILE A 126 0.65 -6.57 -11.38
C ILE A 126 0.19 -5.50 -12.36
N ALA A 127 0.99 -4.44 -12.58
CA ALA A 127 0.61 -3.30 -13.39
C ALA A 127 0.12 -3.65 -14.81
N PRO A 128 0.77 -4.56 -15.58
CA PRO A 128 0.29 -4.90 -16.93
C PRO A 128 -1.13 -5.45 -16.95
N LYS A 129 -1.44 -6.36 -16.03
CA LYS A 129 -2.78 -6.97 -15.91
C LYS A 129 -3.82 -5.94 -15.48
N VAL A 130 -3.51 -5.15 -14.45
CA VAL A 130 -4.42 -4.11 -13.94
C VAL A 130 -4.72 -3.07 -15.01
N GLN A 131 -3.70 -2.64 -15.75
CA GLN A 131 -3.85 -1.63 -16.79
C GLN A 131 -4.69 -2.14 -17.98
N MET A 132 -4.46 -3.38 -18.41
CA MET A 132 -5.29 -4.00 -19.45
C MET A 132 -6.77 -4.03 -19.05
N GLU A 133 -7.08 -4.48 -17.84
CA GLU A 133 -8.47 -4.55 -17.36
C GLU A 133 -9.08 -3.16 -17.12
N ARG A 134 -8.26 -2.17 -16.76
CA ARG A 134 -8.71 -0.78 -16.71
C ARG A 134 -9.14 -0.28 -18.09
N VAL A 135 -8.32 -0.48 -19.12
CA VAL A 135 -8.63 -0.06 -20.50
C VAL A 135 -9.90 -0.74 -21.00
N LYS A 136 -10.02 -2.06 -20.83
CA LYS A 136 -11.25 -2.80 -21.17
C LYS A 136 -12.48 -2.21 -20.50
N ALA A 137 -12.42 -1.98 -19.18
CA ALA A 137 -13.54 -1.42 -18.43
C ALA A 137 -13.89 0.02 -18.86
N THR A 138 -12.90 0.83 -19.23
CA THR A 138 -13.14 2.18 -19.75
C THR A 138 -13.80 2.15 -21.13
N LEU A 139 -13.35 1.28 -22.02
CA LEU A 139 -13.99 1.08 -23.34
C LEU A 139 -15.42 0.57 -23.19
N GLN A 140 -15.65 -0.41 -22.32
CA GLN A 140 -16.99 -0.92 -22.02
C GLN A 140 -17.90 0.19 -21.51
N PHE A 141 -17.45 0.96 -20.51
CA PHE A 141 -18.21 2.08 -19.98
C PHE A 141 -18.55 3.14 -21.05
N ALA A 142 -17.59 3.48 -21.92
CA ALA A 142 -17.82 4.41 -23.02
C ALA A 142 -18.83 3.87 -24.05
N SER A 143 -18.80 2.56 -24.32
CA SER A 143 -19.78 1.89 -25.18
C SER A 143 -21.17 1.92 -24.55
N ASP A 144 -21.27 1.51 -23.28
CA ASP A 144 -22.53 1.43 -22.53
C ASP A 144 -23.18 2.80 -22.37
N THR A 145 -22.40 3.88 -22.25
CA THR A 145 -22.94 5.24 -22.08
C THR A 145 -23.17 5.99 -23.40
N ARG A 146 -22.87 5.38 -24.56
CA ARG A 146 -23.05 6.03 -25.87
C ARG A 146 -24.50 6.45 -26.12
N HIS A 147 -25.48 5.66 -25.68
CA HIS A 147 -26.90 5.96 -25.83
C HIS A 147 -27.38 7.17 -25.00
N LEU A 148 -26.55 7.66 -24.07
CA LEU A 148 -26.81 8.84 -23.27
C LEU A 148 -26.27 10.12 -23.94
N MET A 149 -25.37 10.00 -24.92
CA MET A 149 -24.82 11.13 -25.67
C MET A 149 -25.84 11.65 -26.68
N GLY A 150 -26.60 12.69 -26.30
CA GLY A 150 -27.63 13.31 -27.13
C GLY A 150 -28.89 13.72 -26.35
N LYS A 151 -29.11 13.12 -25.17
CA LYS A 151 -30.02 13.68 -24.16
C LYS A 151 -29.26 14.78 -23.43
N LYS A 152 -29.91 15.92 -23.10
CA LYS A 152 -29.34 17.02 -22.30
C LYS A 152 -28.94 16.56 -20.89
N VAL A 153 -27.91 15.74 -20.79
CA VAL A 153 -27.25 15.39 -19.53
C VAL A 153 -25.85 15.97 -19.64
N ALA A 154 -25.76 17.21 -19.17
CA ALA A 154 -24.56 18.01 -19.18
C ALA A 154 -23.47 17.41 -18.28
N ARG A 155 -22.21 17.61 -18.70
CA ARG A 155 -20.98 17.71 -17.89
C ARG A 155 -20.66 16.52 -16.99
N LEU A 156 -19.81 15.59 -17.46
CA LEU A 156 -18.90 14.85 -16.57
C LEU A 156 -17.67 14.22 -17.27
N THR A 157 -17.50 14.36 -18.58
CA THR A 157 -16.49 13.64 -19.36
C THR A 157 -15.11 14.32 -19.48
N ALA A 158 -14.90 15.52 -18.95
CA ALA A 158 -13.66 16.28 -19.21
C ALA A 158 -12.48 16.02 -18.24
N ILE A 159 -12.63 15.22 -17.19
CA ILE A 159 -11.59 15.10 -16.13
C ILE A 159 -10.64 13.90 -16.31
N PHE A 160 -11.02 12.85 -17.04
CA PHE A 160 -10.24 11.60 -17.07
C PHE A 160 -9.10 11.54 -18.10
N ALA A 161 -9.01 12.46 -19.05
CA ALA A 161 -7.97 12.45 -20.08
C ALA A 161 -6.63 13.06 -19.62
N ALA A 162 -6.62 13.86 -18.54
CA ALA A 162 -5.42 14.57 -18.09
C ALA A 162 -4.47 13.71 -17.22
N THR A 163 -4.96 12.65 -16.59
CA THR A 163 -4.16 11.86 -15.62
C THR A 163 -3.29 10.77 -16.28
N ALA A 164 -3.48 10.47 -17.56
CA ALA A 164 -2.72 9.43 -18.27
C ALA A 164 -1.33 9.89 -18.77
N LEU A 165 -0.99 11.18 -18.64
CA LEU A 165 0.27 11.75 -19.14
C LEU A 165 1.30 12.09 -18.05
N CYS A 166 0.97 11.94 -16.76
CA CYS A 166 1.98 11.97 -15.71
C CYS A 166 2.69 10.61 -15.64
N ARG A 167 3.69 10.40 -16.50
CA ARG A 167 4.72 9.38 -16.23
C ARG A 167 5.39 9.74 -14.90
N PRO A 168 5.45 8.83 -13.91
CA PRO A 168 6.39 9.00 -12.82
C PRO A 168 7.79 9.04 -13.44
N ARG A 169 8.53 10.09 -13.11
CA ARG A 169 9.90 10.34 -13.55
C ARG A 169 10.81 9.33 -12.86
N LEU A 170 10.77 8.08 -13.31
CA LEU A 170 11.84 7.12 -13.08
C LEU A 170 13.07 7.67 -13.81
N ASP A 171 14.22 7.64 -13.16
CA ASP A 171 15.53 8.11 -13.65
C ASP A 171 15.88 9.56 -13.30
N ARG A 172 16.09 9.81 -12.01
CA ARG A 172 17.20 10.68 -11.60
C ARG A 172 18.01 9.96 -10.53
N PRO A 173 19.25 9.50 -10.82
CA PRO A 173 20.12 9.06 -9.75
C PRO A 173 20.43 10.27 -8.85
N PRO A 174 20.41 10.11 -7.51
CA PRO A 174 20.77 11.19 -6.62
C PRO A 174 22.22 11.59 -6.88
N ALA A 175 22.43 12.89 -7.09
CA ALA A 175 23.76 13.47 -7.10
C ALA A 175 24.45 13.10 -5.78
N GLY A 176 25.63 12.50 -5.87
CA GLY A 176 26.37 11.98 -4.74
C GLY A 176 26.58 13.04 -3.67
N PHE A 177 26.09 12.77 -2.46
CA PHE A 177 26.56 13.41 -1.25
C PHE A 177 27.56 12.48 -0.55
N PRO A 178 28.63 13.03 0.06
CA PRO A 178 29.66 12.23 0.70
C PRO A 178 29.11 11.50 1.93
N ARG A 179 29.48 10.23 2.07
CA ARG A 179 29.18 9.39 3.24
C ARG A 179 29.89 9.98 4.47
N ALA A 180 29.14 10.56 5.39
CA ALA A 180 29.58 10.70 6.77
C ALA A 180 29.59 9.30 7.39
N ARG A 181 30.79 8.81 7.73
CA ARG A 181 30.97 7.65 8.61
C ARG A 181 30.80 8.16 10.03
N ASP A 182 29.61 8.00 10.60
CA ASP A 182 29.44 8.11 12.04
C ASP A 182 29.09 6.75 12.61
N THR A 183 30.05 6.24 13.37
CA THR A 183 29.94 5.11 14.28
C THR A 183 28.84 5.38 15.30
N PHE A 184 27.69 4.73 15.15
CA PHE A 184 26.67 4.70 16.18
C PHE A 184 27.08 3.69 17.25
N VAL A 185 27.52 4.19 18.40
CA VAL A 185 27.70 3.42 19.62
C VAL A 185 26.31 3.20 20.22
N HIS A 186 25.93 1.94 20.44
CA HIS A 186 24.72 1.58 21.16
C HIS A 186 24.87 1.98 22.63
N GLU A 187 24.38 3.17 22.99
CA GLU A 187 24.17 3.54 24.37
C GLU A 187 22.88 2.87 24.86
N SER A 188 23.05 1.91 25.78
CA SER A 188 21.96 1.15 26.38
C SER A 188 21.30 2.02 27.43
N ALA A 189 20.17 2.64 27.08
CA ALA A 189 19.34 3.34 28.04
C ALA A 189 18.62 2.33 28.94
N THR A 190 19.12 2.15 30.15
CA THR A 190 18.43 1.46 31.25
C THR A 190 17.18 2.26 31.61
N ILE A 191 16.00 1.72 31.35
CA ILE A 191 14.72 2.28 31.81
C ILE A 191 14.51 1.81 33.25
N PRO A 192 14.18 2.69 34.21
CA PRO A 192 13.89 2.27 35.58
C PRO A 192 12.60 1.46 35.66
N ASP A 193 12.70 0.34 36.38
CA ASP A 193 11.62 -0.57 36.79
C ASP A 193 10.70 0.12 37.81
N GLU A 194 9.80 1.00 37.36
CA GLU A 194 8.67 1.42 38.18
C GLU A 194 7.42 1.65 37.33
N LEU A 195 6.66 0.58 37.07
CA LEU A 195 5.22 0.71 36.85
C LEU A 195 4.48 -0.41 37.59
N GLY A 196 3.90 0.02 38.70
CA GLY A 196 2.96 -0.74 39.49
C GLY A 196 1.75 -1.22 38.69
N VAL A 197 1.30 -2.41 39.08
CA VAL A 197 0.09 -3.09 38.64
C VAL A 197 -1.13 -2.16 38.75
N GLY A 198 -1.76 -1.84 37.63
CA GLY A 198 -2.90 -0.90 37.58
C GLY A 198 -3.92 -1.22 36.48
N THR A 199 -4.86 -2.12 36.83
CA THR A 199 -6.26 -2.21 36.36
C THR A 199 -6.61 -2.19 34.85
N ARG A 200 -7.13 -3.35 34.43
CA ARG A 200 -8.08 -3.56 33.33
C ARG A 200 -9.12 -2.45 33.20
N TRP A 201 -9.15 -1.80 32.04
CA TRP A 201 -10.31 -1.10 31.51
C TRP A 201 -10.39 -1.37 30.01
N TRP A 202 -11.50 -1.97 29.57
CA TRP A 202 -12.34 -1.54 28.43
C TRP A 202 -13.63 -2.35 28.51
N GLY A 203 -14.74 -1.64 28.74
CA GLY A 203 -16.09 -2.18 28.70
C GLY A 203 -16.64 -2.18 27.27
N LYS A 204 -17.49 -3.21 27.03
CA LYS A 204 -18.54 -3.41 26.03
C LYS A 204 -18.56 -2.54 24.77
#